data_AF-A0A699WD33-F1
#
_entry.id   AF-A0A699WD33-F1
#
_cell.length_a   1.000
_cell.length_b   1.000
_cell.length_c   1.000
_cell.angle_alpha   90.00
_cell.angle_beta   90.00
_cell.angle_gamma   90.00
#
_symmetry.space_group_name_H-M   'P 1'
#
loop_
_entity.id
_entity.type
_entity.pdbx_description
1 polymer ?
#
loop_
_entity_poly.entity_id
_entity_poly.type
_entity_poly.pdbx_seq_one_letter_code
_entity_poly.pdbx_strand_id
1 'polypeptide(L)' 'EGNTAGHNGNQIRCYNCRGVGHFARDCTVRPRRKDVAYLQTQLLIAQKEEAGIQL' A
#
# COMPACT_ATOMS: atom_id res chain seq x y z
N GLU A 1 29.26 -6.83 6.87
CA GLU A 1 28.65 -8.12 6.51
C GLU A 1 27.24 -8.23 7.09
N GLY A 2 26.21 -8.35 6.24
CA GLY A 2 24.80 -8.16 6.59
C GLY A 2 24.21 -9.22 7.52
N ASN A 3 23.31 -8.77 8.40
CA ASN A 3 22.56 -9.57 9.37
C ASN A 3 21.52 -10.44 8.63
N THR A 4 21.89 -11.66 8.22
CA THR A 4 20.95 -12.64 7.65
C THR A 4 20.20 -13.34 8.77
N ALA A 5 19.36 -12.60 9.49
CA ALA A 5 18.27 -13.21 10.25
C ALA A 5 17.43 -14.01 9.25
N GLY A 6 17.19 -15.29 9.55
CA GLY A 6 16.59 -16.28 8.65
C GLY A 6 15.17 -15.94 8.21
N HIS A 7 15.03 -14.98 7.31
CA HIS A 7 13.79 -14.67 6.64
C HIS A 7 13.64 -15.63 5.46
N ASN A 8 12.97 -16.75 5.73
CA ASN A 8 12.30 -17.57 4.74
C ASN A 8 11.59 -16.62 3.74
N GLY A 9 12.08 -16.54 2.49
CA GLY A 9 11.61 -15.56 1.49
C GLY A 9 10.08 -15.57 1.32
N ASN A 10 9.45 -16.73 1.49
CA ASN A 10 7.99 -16.89 1.46
C ASN A 10 7.24 -16.15 2.59
N GLN A 11 7.91 -15.76 3.67
CA GLN A 11 7.35 -14.96 4.77
C GLN A 11 7.55 -13.45 4.56
N ILE A 12 8.46 -13.03 3.68
CA ILE A 12 8.70 -11.60 3.42
C ILE A 12 7.53 -11.06 2.59
N ARG A 13 6.67 -10.28 3.25
CA ARG A 13 5.51 -9.64 2.61
C ARG A 13 5.85 -8.23 2.14
N CYS A 14 5.53 -7.94 0.89
CA CYS A 14 5.64 -6.61 0.32
C CYS A 14 4.33 -5.83 0.51
N TYR A 15 4.39 -4.72 1.25
CA TYR A 15 3.21 -3.89 1.50
C TYR A 15 2.79 -3.02 0.31
N ASN A 16 3.70 -2.74 -0.63
CA ASN A 16 3.42 -1.93 -1.81
C ASN A 16 2.51 -2.65 -2.82
N CYS A 17 2.78 -3.93 -3.08
CA CYS A 17 2.03 -4.72 -4.06
C CYS A 17 1.23 -5.88 -3.46
N ARG A 18 1.34 -6.10 -2.14
CA ARG A 18 0.76 -7.25 -1.41
C ARG A 18 1.33 -8.62 -1.84
N GLY A 19 2.48 -8.64 -2.54
CA GLY A 19 3.21 -9.85 -2.90
C GLY A 19 4.05 -10.41 -1.76
N VAL A 20 4.63 -11.60 -1.99
CA VAL A 20 5.58 -12.26 -1.07
C VAL A 20 6.95 -12.43 -1.74
N GLY A 21 7.99 -12.81 -1.00
CA GLY A 21 9.31 -13.09 -1.56
C GLY A 21 10.30 -11.92 -1.59
N HIS A 22 9.87 -10.69 -1.28
CA HIS A 22 10.70 -9.49 -1.40
C HIS A 22 10.30 -8.38 -0.43
N PHE A 23 11.25 -7.53 -0.05
CA PHE A 23 10.97 -6.35 0.75
C PHE A 23 10.29 -5.26 -0.10
N ALA A 24 9.55 -4.37 0.55
CA ALA A 24 8.91 -3.25 -0.12
C ALA A 24 9.91 -2.34 -0.87
N ARG A 25 11.16 -2.23 -0.38
CA ARG A 25 12.25 -1.47 -1.03
C ARG A 25 12.73 -2.08 -2.35
N ASP A 26 12.55 -3.39 -2.52
CA ASP A 26 12.96 -4.14 -3.72
C ASP A 26 11.76 -4.36 -4.68
N CYS A 27 10.60 -3.79 -4.36
CA CYS A 27 9.40 -3.97 -5.15
C CYS A 27 9.53 -3.30 -6.52
N THR A 28 9.51 -4.11 -7.58
CA THR A 28 9.54 -3.63 -8.97
C THR A 28 8.17 -3.23 -9.50
N VAL A 29 7.10 -3.61 -8.79
CA VAL A 29 5.74 -3.22 -9.14
C VAL A 29 5.60 -1.71 -8.92
N ARG A 30 5.35 -0.99 -10.02
CA ARG A 30 5.11 0.44 -9.97
C ARG A 30 3.89 0.70 -9.07
N PRO A 31 3.98 1.60 -8.07
CA PRO A 31 2.81 2.01 -7.30
C PRO A 31 1.70 2.43 -8.26
N ARG A 32 0.45 2.03 -7.98
CA ARG A 32 -0.71 2.47 -8.76
C ARG A 32 -0.68 4.00 -8.79
N ARG A 33 -0.48 4.58 -9.97
CA ARG A 33 -0.59 6.02 -10.18
C ARG A 33 -2.02 6.40 -9.77
N LYS A 34 -2.14 7.26 -8.76
CA LYS A 34 -3.43 7.84 -8.38
C LYS A 34 -3.72 8.93 -9.40
N ASP A 35 -4.60 8.63 -10.35
CA ASP A 35 -5.06 9.62 -11.31
C ASP A 35 -6.06 10.59 -10.66
N VAL A 36 -6.45 11.62 -11.40
CA VAL A 36 -7.39 12.64 -10.93
C VAL A 36 -8.73 12.02 -10.55
N ALA A 37 -9.19 11.01 -11.29
CA ALA A 37 -10.45 10.31 -11.02
C ALA A 37 -10.42 9.56 -9.68
N TYR A 38 -9.32 8.87 -9.38
CA TYR A 38 -9.10 8.22 -8.09
C TYR A 38 -9.09 9.23 -6.95
N LEU A 39 -8.35 10.33 -7.09
CA LEU A 39 -8.26 11.37 -6.06
C LEU A 39 -9.62 12.04 -5.81
N GLN A 40 -10.35 12.35 -6.89
CA GLN A 40 -11.69 12.92 -6.80
C GLN A 40 -12.65 11.97 -6.06
N THR A 41 -12.60 10.68 -6.36
CA THR A 41 -13.44 9.68 -5.70
C THR A 41 -13.11 9.56 -4.21
N GLN A 42 -11.82 9.56 -3.83
CA GLN A 42 -11.40 9.50 -2.43
C GLN A 42 -11.84 10.73 -1.64
N LEU A 43 -11.77 11.93 -2.22
CA LEU A 43 -12.26 13.16 -1.58
C LEU A 43 -13.78 13.11 -1.36
N LEU A 44 -14.54 12.63 -2.34
CA LEU A 44 -15.99 12.48 -2.21
C LEU A 44 -16.39 11.47 -1.14
N ILE A 45 -15.62 10.39 -0.98
CA ILE A 45 -15.84 9.39 0.09
C ILE A 45 -15.58 10.04 1.45
N ALA A 46 -14.43 10.70 1.63
CA ALA A 46 -14.08 11.37 2.88
C ALA A 46 -15.14 12.42 3.28
N GLN A 47 -15.60 13.25 2.34
CA GLN A 47 -16.65 14.24 2.59
C GLN A 47 -17.97 13.62 3.07
N LYS A 48 -18.32 12.44 2.55
CA LYS A 48 -19.53 11.72 2.95
C LYS A 48 -19.38 11.06 4.32
N GLU A 49 -18.19 10.54 4.63
CA GLU A 49 -17.87 10.02 5.97
C GLU A 49 -17.93 11.14 7.00
N GLU A 50 -17.30 12.29 6.74
CA GLU A 50 -17.37 13.47 7.62
C GLU A 50 -18.82 13.96 7.82
N ALA A 51 -19.61 14.03 6.74
CA ALA A 51 -21.02 14.41 6.83
C ALA A 51 -21.90 13.38 7.57
N GLY A 52 -21.52 12.09 7.54
CA GLY A 52 -22.19 11.02 8.29
C GLY A 52 -21.75 10.90 9.75
N ILE A 53 -20.63 11.52 10.13
CA ILE A 53 -20.11 11.60 11.51
C ILE A 53 -20.66 12.83 12.26
N GLN A 54 -21.41 13.71 11.59
CA GLN A 54 -22.22 14.74 12.26
C GLN A 54 -23.37 14.08 13.05
N LEU A 55 -23.05 13.61 14.25
CA LEU A 55 -23.97 13.33 15.37
C LEU A 55 -24.25 14.62 16.14
#